data_AF-A0A1D2X3B8-F1
#
_entry.id   AF-A0A1D2X3B8-F1
#
_cell.length_a   1.000
_cell.length_b   1.000
_cell.length_c   1.000
_cell.angle_alpha   90.00
_cell.angle_beta   90.00
_cell.angle_gamma   90.00
#
_symmetry.space_group_name_H-M   'P 1'
#
loop_
_entity.id
_entity.type
_entity.pdbx_description
1 polymer ?
#
loop_
_entity_poly.entity_id
_entity_poly.type
_entity_poly.pdbx_seq_one_letter_code
_entity_poly.pdbx_strand_id
1 'polypeptide(L)' 'MVCDISTEHEEPLSELIKRLYEFEGIEVLCECVKLLQESVTREELEKLSDDELYRYYLQAQENIK' A
#
# COMPACT_ATOMS: atom_id res chain seq x y z
N MET A 1 -16.07 24.90 5.13
CA MET A 1 -15.16 24.42 4.07
C MET A 1 -15.18 22.91 4.19
N VAL A 2 -16.04 22.25 3.42
CA VAL A 2 -16.12 20.80 3.36
C VAL A 2 -15.16 20.42 2.24
N CYS A 3 -14.05 19.77 2.59
CA CYS A 3 -13.20 19.17 1.55
C CYS A 3 -13.93 17.94 1.04
N ASP A 4 -14.73 18.12 -0.01
CA ASP A 4 -15.21 17.04 -0.86
C ASP A 4 -13.98 16.42 -1.53
N ILE A 5 -13.43 15.36 -0.91
CA ILE A 5 -12.45 14.50 -1.56
C ILE A 5 -13.18 13.88 -2.73
N SER A 6 -12.87 14.38 -3.92
CA SER A 6 -13.45 13.96 -5.19
C SER A 6 -13.15 12.47 -5.40
N THR A 7 -14.12 11.62 -5.07
CA THR A 7 -14.16 10.20 -5.39
C THR A 7 -14.47 10.03 -6.88
N GLU A 8 -13.55 10.38 -7.78
CA GLU A 8 -13.71 10.10 -9.22
C GLU A 8 -12.37 9.91 -9.92
N HIS A 9 -11.55 8.95 -9.50
CA HIS A 9 -10.61 8.29 -10.42
C HIS A 9 -10.71 6.78 -10.16
N GLU A 10 -11.83 6.18 -10.62
CA GLU A 10 -11.88 4.74 -10.82
C GLU A 10 -10.94 4.40 -11.99
N GLU A 11 -9.67 4.19 -11.67
CA GLU A 11 -8.74 3.61 -12.63
C GLU A 11 -9.22 2.18 -12.95
N PRO A 12 -9.36 1.79 -14.23
CA PRO A 12 -9.71 0.43 -14.58
C PRO A 12 -8.72 -0.54 -13.95
N LEU A 13 -9.21 -1.64 -13.38
CA LEU A 13 -8.36 -2.70 -12.79
C LEU A 13 -7.23 -3.13 -13.76
N SER A 14 -7.51 -3.13 -15.06
CA SER A 14 -6.53 -3.42 -16.10
C SER A 14 -5.35 -2.44 -16.15
N GLU A 15 -5.58 -1.15 -15.92
CA GLU A 15 -4.52 -0.14 -15.92
C GLU A 15 -3.67 -0.21 -14.64
N LEU A 16 -4.32 -0.46 -13.50
CA LEU A 16 -3.61 -0.73 -12.26
C LEU A 16 -2.70 -1.96 -12.39
N ILE A 17 -3.19 -3.06 -12.96
CA ILE A 17 -2.40 -4.28 -13.18
C ILE A 17 -1.17 -4.00 -14.07
N LYS A 18 -1.33 -3.24 -15.17
CA LYS A 18 -0.21 -2.89 -16.06
C LYS A 18 0.86 -2.08 -15.33
N ARG A 19 0.47 -1.11 -14.50
CA ARG A 19 1.43 -0.33 -13.69
C ARG A 19 2.14 -1.18 -12.65
N LEU A 20 1.42 -2.05 -11.97
CA LEU A 20 2.01 -2.96 -10.98
C LEU A 20 2.95 -4.00 -11.63
N TYR A 21 2.70 -4.40 -12.88
CA TYR A 21 3.58 -5.30 -13.63
C TYR A 21 4.96 -4.68 -13.89
N GLU A 22 5.04 -3.36 -14.10
CA GLU A 22 6.31 -2.65 -14.33
C GLU A 22 7.10 -2.41 -13.04
N PHE A 23 6.52 -2.69 -11.87
CA PHE A 23 7.15 -2.45 -10.58
C PHE A 23 8.04 -3.63 -10.15
N GLU A 24 9.36 -3.45 -10.24
CA GLU A 24 10.39 -4.36 -9.73
C GLU A 24 10.40 -4.40 -8.19
N GLY A 25 9.37 -5.01 -7.60
CA GLY A 25 9.19 -5.08 -6.14
C GLY A 25 7.78 -5.41 -5.69
N ILE A 26 6.92 -5.88 -6.61
CA ILE A 26 5.50 -6.13 -6.33
C ILE A 26 5.30 -7.19 -5.25
N GLU A 27 6.17 -8.18 -5.17
CA GLU A 27 6.14 -9.22 -4.13
C GLU A 27 6.35 -8.61 -2.74
N VAL A 28 7.30 -7.67 -2.61
CA VAL A 28 7.56 -6.92 -1.37
C VAL A 28 6.38 -6.05 -0.99
N LEU A 29 5.75 -5.38 -1.96
CA LEU A 29 4.52 -4.62 -1.72
C LEU A 29 3.38 -5.51 -1.24
N CYS A 30 3.17 -6.66 -1.88
CA CYS A 30 2.14 -7.62 -1.47
C CYS A 30 2.37 -8.12 -0.04
N GLU A 31 3.61 -8.43 0.32
CA GLU A 31 3.95 -8.87 1.67
C GLU A 31 3.82 -7.74 2.70
N CYS A 32 4.22 -6.51 2.35
CA CYS A 32 4.01 -5.32 3.17
C CYS A 32 2.52 -5.12 3.49
N VAL A 33 1.65 -5.24 2.48
CA VAL A 33 0.19 -5.11 2.67
C VAL A 33 -0.34 -6.22 3.58
N LYS A 34 0.13 -7.47 3.44
CA LYS A 34 -0.26 -8.56 4.34
C LYS A 34 0.16 -8.28 5.78
N LEU A 35 1.41 -7.87 5.99
CA LEU A 35 1.92 -7.50 7.33
C LEU A 35 1.05 -6.41 7.95
N LEU A 36 0.70 -5.38 7.19
CA LEU A 36 -0.18 -4.31 7.67
C LEU A 36 -1.58 -4.84 8.02
N GLN A 37 -2.17 -5.69 7.18
CA GLN A 37 -3.50 -6.28 7.44
C GLN A 37 -3.54 -7.15 8.70
N GLU A 38 -2.43 -7.80 9.05
CA GLU A 38 -2.32 -8.61 10.27
C GLU A 38 -1.98 -7.79 11.51
N SER A 39 -1.31 -6.64 11.34
CA SER A 39 -0.72 -5.87 12.43
C SER A 39 -1.53 -4.66 12.87
N VAL A 40 -2.28 -4.04 11.96
CA VAL A 40 -2.97 -2.76 12.22
C VAL A 40 -4.42 -2.80 11.75
N THR A 41 -5.29 -2.13 12.49
CA THR A 41 -6.67 -1.87 12.05
C THR A 41 -6.71 -0.79 10.97
N ARG A 42 -7.84 -0.70 10.26
CA ARG A 42 -8.04 0.34 9.22
C ARG A 42 -7.91 1.76 9.78
N GLU A 43 -8.38 2.00 11.00
CA GLU A 43 -8.29 3.31 11.67
C GLU A 43 -6.87 3.68 12.09
N GLU A 44 -6.02 2.68 12.36
CA GLU A 44 -4.60 2.87 12.65
C GLU A 44 -3.79 3.08 11.38
N LEU A 45 -4.12 2.33 10.32
CA LEU A 45 -3.50 2.48 9.00
C LEU A 45 -3.62 3.92 8.47
N GLU A 46 -4.78 4.56 8.62
CA GLU A 46 -5.02 5.95 8.20
C GLU A 46 -4.19 6.99 8.99
N LYS A 47 -3.65 6.60 10.16
CA LYS A 47 -2.82 7.46 11.00
C LYS A 47 -1.33 7.23 10.79
N LEU A 48 -0.93 6.18 10.06
CA LEU A 48 0.47 5.90 9.79
C LEU A 48 1.06 6.96 8.87
N SER A 49 2.23 7.43 9.23
CA SER A 49 3.06 8.28 8.38
C SER A 49 3.76 7.49 7.28
N ASP A 50 4.21 8.19 6.23
CA ASP A 50 4.99 7.59 5.14
C ASP A 50 6.25 6.86 5.66
N ASP A 51 6.91 7.43 6.67
CA ASP A 51 8.09 6.82 7.32
C ASP A 51 7.73 5.48 8.01
N GLU A 52 6.56 5.39 8.63
CA GLU A 52 6.09 4.16 9.28
C GLU A 52 5.73 3.11 8.23
N LEU A 53 5.00 3.49 7.18
CA LEU A 53 4.68 2.60 6.06
C LEU A 53 5.95 2.11 5.36
N TYR A 54 6.96 2.95 5.23
CA TYR A 54 8.25 2.56 4.68
C TYR A 54 8.99 1.55 5.56
N ARG A 55 8.88 1.64 6.90
CA ARG A 55 9.44 0.61 7.81
C ARG A 55 8.77 -0.75 7.59
N TYR A 56 7.46 -0.79 7.42
CA TYR A 56 6.75 -2.03 7.07
C TYR A 56 7.22 -2.58 5.72
N TYR A 57 7.46 -1.72 4.74
CA TYR A 57 8.02 -2.12 3.46
C TYR A 57 9.42 -2.73 3.58
N LEU A 58 10.32 -2.11 4.38
CA LEU A 58 11.65 -2.66 4.65
C LEU A 58 11.57 -4.01 5.37
N GLN A 59 10.69 -4.14 6.36
CA GLN A 59 10.47 -5.41 7.05
C GLN A 59 9.94 -6.50 6.10
N ALA A 60 9.01 -6.16 5.20
CA ALA A 60 8.53 -7.07 4.17
C ALA A 60 9.66 -7.50 3.22
N GLN A 61 10.59 -6.60 2.90
CA GLN A 61 11.74 -6.89 2.06
C GLN A 61 12.69 -7.90 2.72
N GLU A 62 12.85 -7.84 4.04
CA GLU A 62 13.63 -8.82 4.81
C GLU A 62 12.95 -10.19 4.86
N ASN A 63 11.62 -10.25 4.91
CA ASN A 63 10.86 -11.52 4.96
C ASN A 63 10.90 -12.32 3.64
N ILE A 64 11.12 -11.66 2.50
CA ILE A 64 11.16 -12.29 1.17
C ILE A 64 12.59 -12.74 0.80
N LYS A 65 13.63 -12.17 1.43
CA LYS A 65 15.03 -12.52 1.21
C LYS A 65 15.41 -13.85 1.85
#